data_AF-A0A2S7YBH7-F1
#
_entry.id   AF-A0A2S7YBH7-F1
#
_cell.length_a   1.000
_cell.length_b   1.000
_cell.length_c   1.000
_cell.angle_alpha   90.00
_cell.angle_beta   90.00
_cell.angle_gamma   90.00
#
_symmetry.space_group_name_H-M   'P 1'
#
loop_
_entity.id
_entity.type
_entity.pdbx_description
1 polymer ?
#
loop_
_entity_poly.entity_id
_entity_poly.type
_entity_poly.pdbx_seq_one_letter_code
_entity_poly.pdbx_strand_id
1 'polypeptide(L)'
;MDAELSTFLERHALQFEQSLGSRNWDITILSALTSGTHFATAAGKIYEYQTKRREFSTKAQRQSLIRRLRETLVKLVVISGVPKSFEAILGLASTIEDEDNDKTFSRSGWTPETIAVRGEDMNNRIYQGDADPVLRLLQPHQDFIFVLKDIVYGLFLSEDSSLSNLEAEIVLLSSLIIQNVPKEAIGHMKGLLRLGMKKEVLGSLVSAVGKVAEYMGMPVPTLPSVDDI
;
A
#
# COMPACT_ATOMS: atom_id res chain seq x y z
N MET A 1 -6.01 -1.03 -22.46
CA MET A 1 -5.66 -1.21 -21.04
C MET A 1 -4.16 -1.46 -20.85
N ASP A 2 -3.60 -2.61 -21.25
CA ASP A 2 -2.18 -2.94 -20.98
C ASP A 2 -1.16 -1.96 -21.57
N ALA A 3 -1.31 -1.62 -22.86
CA ALA A 3 -0.42 -0.67 -23.52
C ALA A 3 -0.54 0.74 -22.95
N GLU A 4 -1.75 1.14 -22.54
CA GLU A 4 -2.01 2.46 -21.94
C GLU A 4 -1.34 2.58 -20.56
N LEU A 5 -1.34 1.51 -19.76
CA LEU A 5 -0.68 1.53 -18.46
C LEU A 5 0.85 1.56 -18.61
N SER A 6 1.42 0.82 -19.57
CA SER A 6 2.84 0.94 -19.89
C SER A 6 3.22 2.38 -20.29
N THR A 7 2.46 3.01 -21.18
CA THR A 7 2.70 4.41 -21.56
C THR A 7 2.54 5.37 -20.39
N PHE A 8 1.57 5.15 -19.50
CA PHE A 8 1.40 5.95 -18.28
C PHE A 8 2.63 5.85 -17.38
N LEU A 9 3.12 4.63 -17.11
CA LEU A 9 4.32 4.41 -16.30
C LEU A 9 5.56 5.03 -16.95
N GLU A 10 5.77 4.85 -18.25
CA GLU A 10 6.88 5.46 -18.99
C GLU A 10 6.88 6.98 -18.90
N ARG A 11 5.70 7.61 -18.92
CA ARG A 11 5.55 9.06 -18.86
C ARG A 11 5.72 9.63 -17.45
N HIS A 12 5.27 8.92 -16.41
CA HIS A 12 5.10 9.50 -15.07
C HIS A 12 5.99 8.90 -13.98
N ALA A 13 6.51 7.67 -14.14
CA ALA A 13 7.22 6.98 -13.07
C ALA A 13 8.45 7.73 -12.56
N LEU A 14 9.23 8.37 -13.44
CA LEU A 14 10.38 9.18 -13.02
C LEU A 14 9.95 10.38 -12.13
N GLN A 15 8.83 11.02 -12.45
CA GLN A 15 8.29 12.11 -11.63
C GLN A 15 7.78 11.59 -10.27
N PHE A 16 7.10 10.43 -10.26
CA PHE A 16 6.66 9.80 -9.02
C PHE A 16 7.84 9.43 -8.14
N GLU A 17 8.90 8.83 -8.71
CA GLU A 17 10.13 8.51 -7.99
C GLU A 17 10.81 9.74 -7.41
N GLN A 18 10.95 10.82 -8.18
CA GLN A 18 11.59 12.06 -7.70
C GLN A 18 10.83 12.69 -6.53
N SER A 19 9.51 12.58 -6.51
CA SER A 19 8.65 13.21 -5.50
C SER A 19 8.38 12.32 -4.27
N LEU A 20 8.31 11.01 -4.44
CA LEU A 20 7.98 10.05 -3.38
C LEU A 20 9.20 9.28 -2.85
N GLY A 21 10.28 9.24 -3.63
CA GLY A 21 11.47 8.43 -3.38
C GLY A 21 11.42 7.07 -4.09
N SER A 22 12.61 6.55 -4.40
CA SER A 22 12.80 5.30 -5.17
C SER A 22 12.15 4.07 -4.55
N ARG A 23 11.99 4.05 -3.22
CA ARG A 23 11.33 2.94 -2.52
C ARG A 23 9.81 3.07 -2.41
N ASN A 24 9.23 4.26 -2.53
CA ASN A 24 7.83 4.46 -2.16
C ASN A 24 6.89 4.62 -3.36
N TRP A 25 7.41 5.06 -4.50
CA TRP A 25 6.57 5.38 -5.65
C TRP A 25 5.82 4.15 -6.17
N ASP A 26 6.50 3.01 -6.28
CA ASP A 26 5.95 1.78 -6.86
C ASP A 26 4.80 1.23 -6.01
N ILE A 27 4.96 1.18 -4.69
CA ILE A 27 3.93 0.73 -3.74
C ILE A 27 2.74 1.71 -3.66
N THR A 28 3.00 3.01 -3.82
CA THR A 28 1.96 4.05 -3.87
C THR A 28 1.07 3.85 -5.10
N ILE A 29 1.70 3.77 -6.28
CA ILE A 29 1.00 3.64 -7.56
C ILE A 29 0.33 2.25 -7.67
N LEU A 30 1.00 1.18 -7.22
CA LEU A 30 0.42 -0.16 -7.18
C LEU A 30 -0.83 -0.19 -6.30
N SER A 31 -0.77 0.40 -5.10
CA SER A 31 -1.91 0.47 -4.20
C SER A 31 -3.10 1.18 -4.82
N ALA A 32 -2.84 2.33 -5.44
CA ALA A 32 -3.87 3.13 -6.10
C ALA A 32 -4.51 2.38 -7.28
N LEU A 33 -3.70 1.87 -8.22
CA LEU A 33 -4.20 1.14 -9.39
C LEU A 33 -4.98 -0.13 -9.01
N THR A 34 -4.49 -0.86 -8.01
CA THR A 34 -5.13 -2.10 -7.54
C THR A 34 -6.44 -1.82 -6.82
N SER A 35 -6.50 -0.78 -6.00
CA SER A 35 -7.72 -0.42 -5.28
C SER A 35 -8.77 0.22 -6.21
N GLY A 36 -8.32 0.77 -7.35
CA GLY A 36 -9.15 1.32 -8.41
C GLY A 36 -9.65 0.25 -9.39
N THR A 37 -9.39 0.49 -10.67
CA THR A 37 -9.94 -0.29 -11.81
C THR A 37 -8.90 -1.11 -12.57
N HIS A 38 -7.61 -1.00 -12.25
CA HIS A 38 -6.51 -1.62 -12.99
C HIS A 38 -5.83 -2.78 -12.23
N PHE A 39 -6.55 -3.42 -11.32
CA PHE A 39 -6.02 -4.46 -10.42
C PHE A 39 -5.33 -5.61 -11.14
N ALA A 40 -5.94 -6.20 -12.18
CA ALA A 40 -5.39 -7.39 -12.83
C ALA A 40 -4.02 -7.17 -13.49
N THR A 41 -3.72 -5.95 -13.93
CA THR A 41 -2.52 -5.64 -14.75
C THR A 41 -1.46 -4.84 -14.01
N ALA A 42 -1.82 -4.12 -12.93
CA ALA A 42 -0.96 -3.14 -12.28
C ALA A 42 0.38 -3.71 -11.80
N ALA A 43 0.33 -4.82 -11.06
CA ALA A 43 1.52 -5.40 -10.44
C ALA A 43 2.53 -5.91 -11.49
N GLY A 44 2.06 -6.63 -12.51
CA GLY A 44 2.90 -7.12 -13.60
C GLY A 44 3.56 -5.99 -14.38
N LYS A 45 2.80 -4.93 -14.72
CA LYS A 45 3.34 -3.78 -15.48
C LYS A 45 4.34 -2.94 -14.69
N ILE A 46 4.13 -2.76 -13.38
CA ILE A 46 5.11 -2.11 -12.51
C ILE A 46 6.38 -2.96 -12.40
N TYR A 47 6.25 -4.28 -12.28
CA TYR A 47 7.39 -5.19 -12.26
C TYR A 47 8.19 -5.11 -13.57
N GLU A 48 7.54 -5.26 -14.73
CA GLU A 48 8.17 -5.12 -16.06
C GLU A 48 8.88 -3.77 -16.24
N TYR A 49 8.27 -2.68 -15.77
CA TYR A 49 8.87 -1.35 -15.85
C TYR A 49 10.15 -1.28 -15.01
N GLN A 50 10.11 -1.78 -13.77
CA GLN A 50 11.24 -1.71 -12.87
C GLN A 50 12.38 -2.65 -13.27
N THR A 51 12.10 -3.88 -13.69
CA THR A 51 13.16 -4.85 -14.03
C THR A 51 13.99 -4.48 -15.26
N LYS A 52 13.53 -3.52 -16.08
CA LYS A 52 14.34 -2.90 -17.16
C LYS A 52 15.44 -1.99 -16.64
N ARG A 53 15.39 -1.57 -15.37
CA ARG A 53 16.34 -0.63 -14.75
C ARG A 53 17.57 -1.38 -14.23
N ARG A 54 18.74 -0.72 -14.30
CA ARG A 54 20.04 -1.33 -13.91
C ARG A 54 20.10 -1.82 -12.46
N GLU A 55 19.34 -1.19 -11.57
CA GLU A 55 19.28 -1.55 -10.14
C GLU A 55 18.59 -2.90 -9.87
N PHE A 56 17.93 -3.49 -10.87
CA PHE A 56 17.29 -4.81 -10.81
C PHE A 56 17.99 -5.82 -11.73
N SER A 57 19.29 -5.62 -12.00
CA SER A 57 20.09 -6.47 -12.88
C SER A 57 20.36 -7.87 -12.30
N THR A 58 20.26 -8.06 -10.99
CA THR A 58 20.46 -9.36 -10.33
C THR A 58 19.15 -10.01 -9.91
N LYS A 59 19.13 -11.34 -9.89
CA LYS A 59 18.03 -12.15 -9.36
C LYS A 59 17.62 -11.73 -7.94
N ALA A 60 18.59 -11.48 -7.05
CA ALA A 60 18.31 -11.08 -5.67
C ALA A 60 17.56 -9.74 -5.58
N GLN A 61 17.90 -8.77 -6.44
CA GLN A 61 17.20 -7.48 -6.51
C GLN A 61 15.78 -7.65 -7.05
N ARG A 62 15.58 -8.48 -8.10
CA ARG A 62 14.25 -8.78 -8.65
C ARG A 62 13.37 -9.52 -7.64
N GLN A 63 13.91 -10.49 -6.92
CA GLN A 63 13.22 -11.16 -5.82
C GLN A 63 12.85 -10.20 -4.68
N SER A 64 13.72 -9.23 -4.37
CA SER A 64 13.42 -8.18 -3.40
C SER A 64 12.23 -7.31 -3.85
N LEU A 65 12.20 -6.92 -5.12
CA LEU A 65 11.06 -6.22 -5.71
C LEU A 65 9.78 -7.06 -5.63
N ILE A 66 9.84 -8.34 -6.00
CA ILE A 66 8.70 -9.25 -5.93
C ILE A 66 8.13 -9.32 -4.51
N ARG A 67 8.99 -9.43 -3.47
CA ARG A 67 8.55 -9.45 -2.07
C ARG A 67 7.80 -8.18 -1.70
N ARG A 68 8.29 -7.01 -2.14
CA ARG A 68 7.65 -5.72 -1.88
C ARG A 68 6.29 -5.59 -2.56
N LEU A 69 6.21 -5.88 -3.86
CA LEU A 69 4.95 -5.84 -4.61
C LEU A 69 3.93 -6.85 -4.05
N ARG A 70 4.38 -8.07 -3.73
CA ARG A 70 3.55 -9.09 -3.06
C ARG A 70 3.02 -8.59 -1.73
N GLU A 71 3.87 -8.02 -0.88
CA GLU A 71 3.44 -7.52 0.43
C GLU A 71 2.46 -6.33 0.29
N THR A 72 2.64 -5.45 -0.70
CA THR A 72 1.62 -4.43 -1.04
C THR A 72 0.27 -5.08 -1.33
N LEU A 73 0.23 -6.09 -2.20
CA LEU A 73 -1.02 -6.78 -2.56
C LEU A 73 -1.65 -7.53 -1.40
N VAL A 74 -0.84 -8.15 -0.54
CA VAL A 74 -1.32 -8.81 0.68
C VAL A 74 -1.95 -7.80 1.63
N LYS A 75 -1.29 -6.65 1.90
CA LYS A 75 -1.88 -5.60 2.75
C LYS A 75 -3.19 -5.05 2.18
N LEU A 76 -3.34 -4.98 0.87
CA LEU A 76 -4.58 -4.55 0.22
C LEU A 76 -5.75 -5.52 0.39
N VAL A 77 -5.52 -6.80 0.73
CA VAL A 77 -6.60 -7.79 0.91
C VAL A 77 -7.66 -7.30 1.90
N VAL A 78 -7.21 -6.66 2.99
CA VAL A 78 -8.11 -6.14 4.04
C VAL A 78 -8.57 -4.70 3.82
N ILE A 79 -8.06 -4.01 2.79
CA ILE A 79 -8.37 -2.60 2.51
C ILE A 79 -9.23 -2.43 1.27
N SER A 80 -8.95 -3.15 0.18
CA SER A 80 -9.70 -3.11 -1.08
C SER A 80 -10.32 -4.45 -1.48
N GLY A 81 -10.10 -5.49 -0.66
CA GLY A 81 -10.76 -6.79 -0.76
C GLY A 81 -9.93 -7.85 -1.48
N VAL A 82 -10.15 -9.12 -1.10
CA VAL A 82 -9.50 -10.30 -1.69
C VAL A 82 -9.57 -10.33 -3.22
N PRO A 83 -10.71 -10.07 -3.89
CA PRO A 83 -10.79 -10.25 -5.34
C PRO A 83 -9.78 -9.40 -6.12
N LYS A 84 -9.64 -8.11 -5.78
CA LYS A 84 -8.71 -7.20 -6.47
C LYS A 84 -7.25 -7.60 -6.21
N SER A 85 -6.90 -7.88 -4.96
CA SER A 85 -5.56 -8.37 -4.62
C SER A 85 -5.23 -9.71 -5.29
N PHE A 86 -6.21 -10.60 -5.39
CA PHE A 86 -6.05 -11.92 -5.98
C PHE A 86 -5.80 -11.83 -7.49
N GLU A 87 -6.58 -11.04 -8.23
CA GLU A 87 -6.32 -10.81 -9.64
C GLU A 87 -4.98 -10.10 -9.89
N ALA A 88 -4.60 -9.15 -9.03
CA ALA A 88 -3.32 -8.46 -9.13
C ALA A 88 -2.11 -9.41 -8.92
N ILE A 89 -2.20 -10.34 -7.96
CA ILE A 89 -1.10 -11.31 -7.74
C ILE A 89 -1.04 -12.34 -8.85
N LEU A 90 -2.18 -12.73 -9.45
CA LEU A 90 -2.19 -13.57 -10.66
C LEU A 90 -1.49 -12.87 -11.83
N GLY A 91 -1.80 -11.59 -12.05
CA GLY A 91 -1.12 -10.76 -13.04
C GLY A 91 0.39 -10.73 -12.82
N LEU A 92 0.83 -10.41 -11.60
CA LEU A 92 2.26 -10.42 -11.24
C LEU A 92 2.91 -11.80 -11.44
N ALA A 93 2.28 -12.87 -10.97
CA ALA A 93 2.81 -14.22 -11.08
C ALA A 93 2.99 -14.67 -12.53
N SER A 94 2.09 -14.24 -13.44
CA SER A 94 2.19 -14.55 -14.86
C SER A 94 3.31 -13.79 -15.59
N THR A 95 3.82 -12.72 -14.98
CA THR A 95 4.90 -11.88 -15.52
C THR A 95 6.29 -12.29 -15.01
N ILE A 96 6.37 -12.92 -13.84
CA ILE A 96 7.66 -13.30 -13.24
C ILE A 96 8.24 -14.51 -13.97
N GLU A 97 9.47 -14.36 -14.46
CA GLU A 97 10.24 -15.48 -15.03
C GLU A 97 10.54 -16.55 -13.96
N ASP A 98 10.59 -17.82 -14.38
CA ASP A 98 10.77 -18.94 -13.46
C ASP A 98 12.02 -18.83 -12.57
N GLU A 99 13.10 -18.28 -13.14
CA GLU A 99 14.35 -18.05 -12.42
C GLU A 99 14.24 -17.01 -11.31
N ASP A 100 13.29 -16.07 -11.41
CA ASP A 100 13.13 -14.95 -10.49
C ASP A 100 12.09 -15.22 -9.40
N ASN A 101 11.41 -16.36 -9.45
CA ASN A 101 10.45 -16.74 -8.43
C ASN A 101 11.04 -16.65 -7.01
N ASP A 102 10.43 -15.80 -6.19
CA ASP A 102 10.70 -15.72 -4.76
C ASP A 102 9.72 -16.64 -4.02
N LYS A 103 10.26 -17.64 -3.31
CA LYS A 103 9.46 -18.63 -2.57
C LYS A 103 9.35 -18.33 -1.08
N THR A 104 9.72 -17.12 -0.66
CA THR A 104 9.66 -16.75 0.76
C THR A 104 8.23 -16.55 1.22
N PHE A 105 7.99 -16.82 2.50
CA PHE A 105 6.69 -16.64 3.13
C PHE A 105 6.85 -15.90 4.46
N SER A 106 6.58 -14.58 4.45
CA SER A 106 6.78 -13.69 5.61
C SER A 106 5.93 -14.06 6.83
N ARG A 107 4.86 -14.84 6.63
CA ARG A 107 3.93 -15.24 7.69
C ARG A 107 4.02 -16.74 8.03
N SER A 108 5.09 -17.45 7.70
CA SER A 108 5.19 -18.91 7.97
C SER A 108 5.20 -19.31 9.46
N GLY A 109 5.35 -18.35 10.38
CA GLY A 109 5.38 -18.59 11.82
C GLY A 109 4.51 -17.63 12.62
N TRP A 110 3.40 -17.14 12.02
CA TRP A 110 2.50 -16.24 12.73
C TRP A 110 1.81 -16.96 13.90
N THR A 111 1.61 -16.23 14.99
CA THR A 111 0.76 -16.64 16.12
C THR A 111 -0.10 -15.46 16.56
N PRO A 112 -1.25 -15.67 17.20
CA PRO A 112 -2.07 -14.59 17.76
C PRO A 112 -1.27 -13.61 18.64
N GLU A 113 -0.34 -14.13 19.46
CA GLU A 113 0.47 -13.31 20.38
C GLU A 113 1.45 -12.41 19.62
N THR A 114 2.12 -12.95 18.60
CA THR A 114 3.11 -12.19 17.81
C THR A 114 2.45 -11.11 16.96
N ILE A 115 1.25 -11.36 16.43
CA ILE A 115 0.49 -10.35 15.67
C ILE A 115 -0.14 -9.31 16.60
N ALA A 116 -0.60 -9.68 17.78
CA ALA A 116 -1.18 -8.75 18.75
C ALA A 116 -0.15 -7.71 19.20
N VAL A 117 1.08 -8.14 19.54
CA VAL A 117 2.16 -7.23 19.96
C VAL A 117 2.55 -6.25 18.85
N ARG A 118 2.72 -6.74 17.62
CA ARG A 118 3.10 -5.88 16.47
C ARG A 118 1.98 -4.93 16.07
N GLY A 119 0.73 -5.39 16.06
CA GLY A 119 -0.44 -4.57 15.77
C GLY A 119 -0.61 -3.44 16.78
N GLU A 120 -0.42 -3.73 18.06
CA GLU A 120 -0.48 -2.74 19.14
C GLU A 120 0.67 -1.72 19.03
N ASP A 121 1.90 -2.13 18.75
CA ASP A 121 3.02 -1.21 18.51
C ASP A 121 2.75 -0.26 17.34
N MET A 122 2.30 -0.81 16.20
CA MET A 122 1.96 0.00 15.03
C MET A 122 0.82 0.98 15.34
N ASN A 123 -0.26 0.53 15.99
CA ASN A 123 -1.39 1.38 16.36
C ASN A 123 -0.98 2.53 17.28
N ASN A 124 -0.13 2.26 18.28
CA ASN A 124 0.37 3.29 19.19
C ASN A 124 1.18 4.36 18.46
N ARG A 125 1.93 3.98 17.43
CA ARG A 125 2.71 4.92 16.61
C ARG A 125 1.85 5.78 15.69
N ILE A 126 0.82 5.22 15.05
CA ILE A 126 -0.02 5.96 14.08
C ILE A 126 -1.13 6.78 14.73
N TYR A 127 -1.73 6.29 15.82
CA TYR A 127 -2.89 6.93 16.44
C TYR A 127 -2.55 7.72 17.70
N GLN A 128 -1.55 7.33 18.49
CA GLN A 128 -1.19 8.02 19.74
C GLN A 128 -2.41 8.27 20.67
N GLY A 129 -3.35 7.32 20.72
CA GLY A 129 -4.60 7.41 21.49
C GLY A 129 -5.81 7.97 20.73
N ASP A 130 -5.64 8.50 19.51
CA ASP A 130 -6.76 9.01 18.70
C ASP A 130 -7.79 7.94 18.30
N ALA A 131 -7.40 6.66 18.34
CA ALA A 131 -8.29 5.55 18.05
C ALA A 131 -9.24 5.23 19.22
N ASP A 132 -8.95 5.69 20.44
CA ASP A 132 -9.70 5.29 21.64
C ASP A 132 -11.20 5.63 21.59
N PRO A 133 -11.62 6.82 21.12
CA PRO A 133 -13.05 7.12 20.99
C PRO A 133 -13.76 6.16 20.03
N VAL A 134 -13.10 5.79 18.92
CA VAL A 134 -13.63 4.84 17.93
C VAL A 134 -13.75 3.45 18.54
N LEU A 135 -12.71 2.98 19.23
CA LEU A 135 -12.73 1.67 19.91
C LEU A 135 -13.76 1.60 21.05
N ARG A 136 -14.00 2.72 21.75
CA ARG A 136 -15.09 2.81 22.74
C ARG A 136 -16.46 2.71 22.10
N LEU A 137 -16.67 3.36 20.96
CA LEU A 137 -17.93 3.27 20.21
C LEU A 137 -18.18 1.84 19.72
N LEU A 138 -17.12 1.11 19.34
CA LEU A 138 -17.19 -0.27 18.85
C LEU A 138 -17.28 -1.33 19.95
N GLN A 139 -17.32 -0.98 21.25
CA GLN A 139 -17.39 -1.97 22.33
C GLN A 139 -18.54 -2.98 22.21
N PRO A 140 -19.75 -2.63 21.73
CA PRO A 140 -20.81 -3.62 21.49
C PRO A 140 -20.56 -4.53 20.28
N HIS A 141 -19.55 -4.23 19.46
CA HIS A 141 -19.24 -4.87 18.18
C HIS A 141 -17.87 -5.57 18.27
N GLN A 142 -17.73 -6.51 19.22
CA GLN A 142 -16.45 -7.17 19.52
C GLN A 142 -15.81 -7.86 18.30
N ASP A 143 -16.62 -8.43 17.39
CA ASP A 143 -16.10 -9.00 16.14
C ASP A 143 -15.39 -7.96 15.27
N PHE A 144 -15.91 -6.72 15.22
CA PHE A 144 -15.26 -5.62 14.50
C PHE A 144 -13.97 -5.18 15.19
N ILE A 145 -13.94 -5.17 16.53
CA ILE A 145 -12.71 -4.88 17.27
C ILE A 145 -11.65 -5.94 16.98
N PHE A 146 -12.01 -7.22 17.01
CA PHE A 146 -11.12 -8.33 16.68
C PHE A 146 -10.60 -8.23 15.25
N VAL A 147 -11.49 -8.00 14.27
CA VAL A 147 -11.08 -7.84 12.87
C VAL A 147 -10.13 -6.65 12.72
N LEU A 148 -10.42 -5.50 13.33
CA LEU A 148 -9.53 -4.34 13.24
C LEU A 148 -8.18 -4.60 13.91
N LYS A 149 -8.17 -4.96 15.20
CA LYS A 149 -6.93 -5.07 15.98
C LYS A 149 -6.07 -6.25 15.55
N ASP A 150 -6.64 -7.45 15.56
CA ASP A 150 -5.88 -8.69 15.39
C ASP A 150 -5.66 -9.02 13.93
N ILE A 151 -6.69 -8.86 13.09
CA ILE A 151 -6.60 -9.23 11.68
C ILE A 151 -5.97 -8.09 10.87
N VAL A 152 -6.62 -6.93 10.78
CA VAL A 152 -6.17 -5.81 9.93
C VAL A 152 -4.80 -5.31 10.40
N TYR A 153 -4.67 -4.80 11.62
CA TYR A 153 -3.39 -4.27 12.10
C TYR A 153 -2.40 -5.38 12.45
N GLY A 154 -2.83 -6.36 13.24
CA GLY A 154 -1.96 -7.45 13.69
C GLY A 154 -1.40 -8.30 12.54
N LEU A 155 -2.26 -8.98 11.79
CA LEU A 155 -1.81 -9.96 10.79
C LEU A 155 -1.36 -9.33 9.47
N PHE A 156 -2.04 -8.28 9.02
CA PHE A 156 -1.81 -7.70 7.70
C PHE A 156 -0.87 -6.49 7.73
N LEU A 157 -1.24 -5.40 8.42
CA LEU A 157 -0.54 -4.12 8.28
C LEU A 157 0.78 -4.05 9.06
N SER A 158 0.88 -4.69 10.23
CA SER A 158 2.07 -4.61 11.09
C SER A 158 3.22 -5.54 10.70
N GLU A 159 3.01 -6.47 9.76
CA GLU A 159 4.11 -7.25 9.18
C GLU A 159 5.09 -6.29 8.46
N ASP A 160 6.35 -6.26 8.88
CA ASP A 160 7.31 -5.25 8.47
C ASP A 160 8.59 -5.79 7.80
N SER A 161 8.66 -7.09 7.50
CA SER A 161 9.87 -7.70 6.93
C SER A 161 10.15 -7.24 5.50
N SER A 162 9.11 -6.91 4.73
CA SER A 162 9.22 -6.48 3.33
C SER A 162 8.89 -5.00 3.12
N LEU A 163 7.96 -4.47 3.90
CA LEU A 163 7.53 -3.06 3.91
C LEU A 163 7.51 -2.57 5.36
N SER A 164 8.26 -1.53 5.68
CA SER A 164 8.20 -0.86 6.98
C SER A 164 6.79 -0.37 7.33
N ASN A 165 6.49 -0.06 8.60
CA ASN A 165 5.16 0.48 8.94
C ASN A 165 4.85 1.81 8.23
N LEU A 166 5.86 2.62 7.91
CA LEU A 166 5.67 3.81 7.07
C LEU A 166 5.20 3.43 5.66
N GLU A 167 5.84 2.44 5.03
CA GLU A 167 5.45 1.94 3.71
C GLU A 167 4.07 1.25 3.74
N ALA A 168 3.73 0.55 4.82
CA ALA A 168 2.40 -0.02 5.02
C ALA A 168 1.31 1.06 5.08
N GLU A 169 1.56 2.16 5.81
CA GLU A 169 0.65 3.31 5.87
C GLU A 169 0.56 4.06 4.53
N ILE A 170 1.64 4.11 3.73
CA ILE A 170 1.61 4.63 2.35
C ILE A 170 0.66 3.80 1.49
N VAL A 171 0.78 2.47 1.55
CA VAL A 171 -0.10 1.55 0.82
C VAL A 171 -1.55 1.77 1.24
N LEU A 172 -1.81 1.82 2.54
CA LEU A 172 -3.15 1.99 3.08
C LEU A 172 -3.75 3.34 2.67
N LEU A 173 -3.06 4.46 2.90
CA LEU A 173 -3.55 5.79 2.51
C LEU A 173 -3.84 5.87 1.00
N SER A 174 -2.94 5.37 0.16
CA SER A 174 -3.13 5.39 -1.30
C SER A 174 -4.40 4.66 -1.73
N SER A 175 -4.72 3.55 -1.06
CA SER A 175 -5.96 2.81 -1.29
C SER A 175 -7.19 3.59 -0.84
N LEU A 176 -7.15 4.18 0.36
CA LEU A 176 -8.26 4.96 0.91
C LEU A 176 -8.61 6.18 0.05
N ILE A 177 -7.59 6.86 -0.50
CA ILE A 177 -7.78 7.99 -1.42
C ILE A 177 -8.51 7.52 -2.69
N ILE A 178 -8.04 6.46 -3.36
CA ILE A 178 -8.69 5.94 -4.57
C ILE A 178 -10.12 5.43 -4.31
N GLN A 179 -10.36 4.84 -3.14
CA GLN A 179 -11.69 4.36 -2.75
C GLN A 179 -12.63 5.48 -2.29
N ASN A 180 -12.18 6.75 -2.28
CA ASN A 180 -12.96 7.91 -1.90
C ASN A 180 -13.55 7.81 -0.48
N VAL A 181 -12.73 7.42 0.50
CA VAL A 181 -13.09 7.34 1.93
C VAL A 181 -12.34 8.40 2.75
N PRO A 182 -12.70 9.69 2.62
CA PRO A 182 -11.89 10.81 3.09
C PRO A 182 -11.70 10.87 4.61
N LYS A 183 -12.68 10.41 5.41
CA LYS A 183 -12.56 10.39 6.88
C LYS A 183 -11.40 9.51 7.34
N GLU A 184 -11.33 8.29 6.79
CA GLU A 184 -10.24 7.35 7.07
C GLU A 184 -8.92 7.89 6.51
N ALA A 185 -8.93 8.40 5.28
CA ALA A 185 -7.74 8.96 4.65
C ALA A 185 -7.10 10.07 5.52
N ILE A 186 -7.88 10.99 6.08
CA ILE A 186 -7.38 12.06 6.96
C ILE A 186 -6.72 11.50 8.22
N GLY A 187 -7.29 10.45 8.83
CA GLY A 187 -6.68 9.79 9.98
C GLY A 187 -5.29 9.24 9.65
N HIS A 188 -5.14 8.62 8.48
CA HIS A 188 -3.88 8.04 8.03
C HIS A 188 -2.89 9.06 7.47
N MET A 189 -3.35 10.21 6.99
CA MET A 189 -2.48 11.37 6.73
C MET A 189 -1.77 11.81 8.02
N LYS A 190 -2.49 11.90 9.15
CA LYS A 190 -1.88 12.17 10.47
C LYS A 190 -0.93 11.06 10.90
N GLY A 191 -1.32 9.80 10.68
CA GLY A 191 -0.49 8.62 10.97
C GLY A 191 0.86 8.68 10.26
N LEU A 192 0.89 8.99 8.96
CA LEU A 192 2.14 9.14 8.20
C LEU A 192 3.04 10.25 8.74
N LEU A 193 2.47 11.40 9.12
CA LEU A 193 3.24 12.49 9.75
C LEU A 193 3.86 12.05 11.09
N ARG A 194 3.10 11.31 11.92
CA ARG A 194 3.60 10.74 13.19
C ARG A 194 4.70 9.70 12.99
N LEU A 195 4.66 8.97 11.88
CA LEU A 195 5.72 8.04 11.48
C LEU A 195 6.94 8.75 10.85
N GLY A 196 6.95 10.09 10.80
CA GLY A 196 8.08 10.88 10.35
C GLY A 196 8.08 11.23 8.86
N MET A 197 6.98 11.00 8.14
CA MET A 197 6.84 11.51 6.77
C MET A 197 6.85 13.04 6.79
N LYS A 198 7.63 13.64 5.88
CA LYS A 198 7.62 15.09 5.67
C LYS A 198 6.31 15.53 5.01
N LYS A 199 5.78 16.69 5.42
CA LYS A 199 4.52 17.25 4.88
C LYS A 199 4.54 17.37 3.35
N GLU A 200 5.68 17.77 2.77
CA GLU A 200 5.83 17.93 1.32
C GLU A 200 5.75 16.59 0.58
N VAL A 201 6.26 15.53 1.18
CA VAL A 201 6.20 14.17 0.63
C VAL A 201 4.77 13.64 0.73
N LEU A 202 4.06 13.91 1.83
CA LEU A 202 2.64 13.56 1.97
C LEU A 202 1.78 14.27 0.92
N GLY A 203 2.01 15.57 0.68
CA GLY A 203 1.34 16.30 -0.40
C GLY A 203 1.63 15.72 -1.78
N SER A 204 2.89 15.30 -2.01
CA SER A 204 3.28 14.61 -3.24
C SER A 204 2.59 13.26 -3.42
N LEU A 205 2.41 12.50 -2.32
CA LEU A 205 1.67 11.23 -2.32
C LEU A 205 0.22 11.45 -2.73
N VAL A 206 -0.49 12.40 -2.08
CA VAL A 206 -1.87 12.73 -2.42
C VAL A 206 -1.99 13.15 -3.88
N SER A 207 -1.08 14.00 -4.38
CA SER A 207 -1.07 14.43 -5.78
C SER A 207 -0.81 13.27 -6.74
N ALA A 208 0.12 12.37 -6.42
CA ALA A 208 0.41 11.21 -7.25
C ALA A 208 -0.80 10.27 -7.35
N VAL A 209 -1.48 10.02 -6.24
CA VAL A 209 -2.71 9.21 -6.24
C VAL A 209 -3.84 9.91 -7.01
N GLY A 210 -3.97 11.23 -6.91
CA GLY A 210 -4.89 12.03 -7.73
C GLY A 210 -4.65 11.85 -9.23
N LYS A 211 -3.39 11.90 -9.69
CA LYS A 211 -3.03 11.62 -11.09
C LYS A 211 -3.38 10.20 -11.54
N VAL A 212 -3.25 9.22 -10.64
CA VAL A 212 -3.66 7.83 -10.91
C VAL A 212 -5.18 7.73 -11.01
N ALA A 213 -5.93 8.42 -10.15
CA ALA A 213 -7.39 8.50 -10.25
C ALA A 213 -7.83 9.12 -11.59
N GLU A 214 -7.23 10.25 -11.98
CA GLU A 214 -7.47 10.90 -13.27
C GLU A 214 -7.21 9.95 -14.45
N TYR A 215 -6.06 9.24 -14.43
CA TYR A 215 -5.73 8.24 -15.43
C TYR A 215 -6.79 7.13 -15.53
N MET A 216 -7.33 6.69 -14.39
CA MET A 216 -8.40 5.67 -14.35
C MET A 216 -9.81 6.22 -14.60
N GLY A 217 -9.96 7.52 -14.83
CA GLY A 217 -11.28 8.17 -14.94
C GLY A 217 -12.10 8.11 -13.65
N MET A 218 -11.44 8.00 -12.50
CA MET A 218 -12.07 7.92 -11.18
C MET A 218 -12.17 9.29 -10.51
N PRO A 219 -13.15 9.52 -9.61
CA PRO A 219 -13.22 10.74 -8.83
C PRO A 219 -11.98 10.93 -7.95
N VAL A 220 -11.46 12.15 -7.89
CA VAL A 220 -10.42 12.54 -6.94
C VAL A 220 -11.11 13.00 -5.64
N PRO A 221 -10.86 12.38 -4.48
CA PRO A 221 -11.46 12.82 -3.23
C PRO A 221 -10.99 14.22 -2.86
N THR A 222 -11.89 15.04 -2.31
CA THR A 222 -11.52 16.31 -1.68
C THR A 222 -10.96 16.02 -0.29
N LEU A 223 -9.66 16.26 -0.11
CA LEU A 223 -8.97 16.15 1.16
C LEU A 223 -8.50 17.54 1.61
N PRO A 224 -8.39 17.78 2.93
CA PRO A 224 -7.79 19.02 3.44
C PRO A 224 -6.34 19.18 2.98
N SER A 225 -5.84 20.42 2.98
CA SER A 225 -4.42 20.66 2.74
C SER A 225 -3.61 19.95 3.82
N VAL A 226 -2.41 19.47 3.47
CA VAL A 226 -1.47 18.89 4.45
C VAL A 226 -1.06 19.92 5.51
N ASP A 227 -1.17 21.20 5.20
CA ASP A 227 -0.93 22.29 6.16
C ASP A 227 -2.03 22.41 7.23
N ASP A 228 -3.25 21.94 6.91
CA ASP A 228 -4.42 22.01 7.80
C ASP A 228 -4.56 20.77 8.71
N ILE A 229 -3.60 19.84 8.64
CA ILE A 229 -3.60 18.54 9.34
C ILE A 229 -2.46 18.45 10.36
#